data_AF-A0A3B9SVJ3-F1
#
_entry.id   AF-A0A3B9SVJ3-F1
#
_cell.length_a   1.000
_cell.length_b   1.000
_cell.length_c   1.000
_cell.angle_alpha   90.00
_cell.angle_beta   90.00
_cell.angle_gamma   90.00
#
_symmetry.space_group_name_H-M   'P 1'
#
loop_
_entity.id
_entity.type
_entity.pdbx_description
1 polymer ?
#
loop_
_entity_poly.entity_id
_entity_poly.type
_entity_poly.pdbx_seq_one_letter_code
_entity_poly.pdbx_strand_id
1 'polypeptide(L)' 'MRETIVWTVSLPPAMAQKVDAFAKKEQHTRSETIREALQQYISMKEWELLQAEASARAKAMGIVNDADVERLLDEVRF' A
#
# COMPACT_ATOMS: atom_id res chain seq x y z
N MET A 1 21.22 -2.63 -12.37
CA MET A 1 20.28 -3.59 -12.98
C MET A 1 19.22 -3.93 -11.93
N ARG A 2 17.94 -4.01 -12.29
CA ARG A 2 16.89 -4.50 -11.37
C ARG A 2 16.98 -6.03 -11.31
N GLU A 3 17.03 -6.60 -10.12
CA GLU A 3 16.87 -8.06 -9.95
C GLU A 3 15.37 -8.40 -10.03
N THR A 4 15.02 -9.33 -10.91
CA THR A 4 13.63 -9.78 -11.08
C THR A 4 13.56 -11.30 -11.10
N ILE A 5 12.58 -11.87 -10.40
CA ILE A 5 12.29 -13.30 -10.39
C ILE A 5 11.00 -13.54 -11.18
N VAL A 6 10.99 -14.57 -12.04
CA VAL A 6 9.80 -14.94 -12.82
C VAL A 6 8.86 -15.77 -11.97
N TRP A 7 7.61 -15.35 -11.89
CA TRP A 7 6.53 -16.07 -11.23
C TRP A 7 5.45 -16.45 -12.24
N THR A 8 4.96 -17.68 -12.16
CA THR A 8 3.83 -18.17 -12.94
C THR A 8 2.61 -18.30 -12.04
N VAL A 9 1.52 -17.63 -12.39
CA VAL A 9 0.27 -17.66 -11.62
C VAL A 9 -0.91 -17.97 -12.54
N SER A 10 -1.87 -18.73 -12.03
CA SER A 10 -3.13 -18.95 -12.74
C SER A 10 -4.14 -17.87 -12.37
N LEU A 11 -4.83 -17.32 -13.37
CA LEU A 11 -5.86 -16.30 -13.19
C LEU A 11 -7.19 -16.82 -13.75
N PRO A 12 -8.34 -16.51 -13.12
CA PRO A 12 -9.63 -16.76 -13.72
C PRO A 12 -9.71 -16.13 -15.13
N PRO A 13 -10.29 -16.81 -16.15
CA PRO A 13 -10.27 -16.31 -17.52
C PRO A 13 -10.83 -14.89 -17.68
N ALA A 14 -11.93 -14.58 -16.98
CA ALA A 14 -12.52 -13.25 -16.98
C ALA A 14 -11.59 -12.17 -16.38
N MET A 15 -10.76 -12.54 -15.40
CA MET A 15 -9.78 -11.63 -14.82
C MET A 15 -8.62 -11.39 -15.78
N ALA A 16 -8.11 -12.44 -16.43
CA ALA A 16 -7.06 -12.30 -17.45
C ALA A 16 -7.48 -11.37 -18.59
N GLN A 17 -8.72 -11.51 -19.07
CA GLN A 17 -9.28 -10.60 -20.09
C GLN A 17 -9.36 -9.14 -19.62
N LYS A 18 -9.71 -8.91 -18.36
CA LYS A 18 -9.73 -7.56 -17.78
C LYS A 18 -8.33 -6.96 -17.72
N VAL A 19 -7.34 -7.71 -17.22
CA VAL A 19 -5.94 -7.28 -17.18
C VAL A 19 -5.45 -6.91 -18.58
N ASP A 20 -5.78 -7.72 -19.58
CA ASP A 20 -5.43 -7.44 -20.98
C ASP A 20 -6.02 -6.12 -21.49
N ALA A 21 -7.29 -5.87 -21.19
CA ALA A 21 -7.96 -4.63 -21.57
C ALA A 21 -7.35 -3.40 -20.89
N PHE A 22 -7.04 -3.50 -19.58
CA PHE A 22 -6.39 -2.42 -18.83
C PHE A 22 -4.98 -2.13 -19.34
N ALA A 23 -4.16 -3.17 -19.49
CA ALA A 23 -2.80 -3.05 -19.98
C ALA A 23 -2.78 -2.39 -21.38
N LYS A 24 -3.68 -2.80 -22.28
CA LYS A 24 -3.82 -2.18 -23.61
C LYS A 24 -4.25 -0.71 -23.54
N LYS A 25 -5.20 -0.37 -22.66
CA LYS A 25 -5.71 1.00 -22.50
C LYS A 25 -4.60 1.95 -22.02
N GLU A 26 -3.74 1.48 -21.12
CA GLU A 26 -2.68 2.29 -20.48
C GLU A 26 -1.33 2.15 -21.18
N GLN A 27 -1.24 1.43 -22.30
CA GLN A 27 0.02 1.13 -23.01
C GLN A 27 1.07 0.44 -22.13
N HIS A 28 0.61 -0.36 -21.15
CA HIS A 28 1.44 -1.14 -20.24
C HIS A 28 1.43 -2.62 -20.63
N THR A 29 2.40 -3.38 -20.11
CA THR A 29 2.40 -4.84 -20.21
C THR A 29 1.57 -5.48 -19.09
N ARG A 30 1.07 -6.71 -19.31
CA ARG A 30 0.37 -7.49 -18.28
C ARG A 30 1.17 -7.58 -16.98
N SER A 31 2.47 -7.82 -17.10
CA SER A 31 3.37 -7.97 -15.96
C SER A 31 3.56 -6.65 -15.21
N GLU A 32 3.53 -5.51 -15.88
CA GLU A 32 3.56 -4.19 -15.21
C GLU A 32 2.28 -3.95 -14.43
N THR A 33 1.12 -4.13 -15.07
CA THR A 33 -0.18 -3.97 -14.40
C THR A 33 -0.31 -4.89 -13.18
N ILE A 34 0.10 -6.15 -13.29
CA ILE A 34 0.04 -7.09 -12.16
C ILE A 34 1.01 -6.68 -11.05
N ARG A 35 2.25 -6.28 -11.38
CA ARG A 35 3.21 -5.84 -10.36
C ARG A 35 2.74 -4.59 -9.63
N GLU A 36 2.19 -3.62 -10.36
CA GLU A 36 1.67 -2.39 -9.76
C GLU A 36 0.49 -2.68 -8.83
N ALA A 37 -0.46 -3.51 -9.27
CA ALA A 37 -1.60 -3.91 -8.44
C ALA A 37 -1.15 -4.65 -7.17
N LEU A 38 -0.16 -5.55 -7.27
CA LEU A 38 0.42 -6.23 -6.11
C LEU A 38 1.13 -5.26 -5.17
N GLN A 39 1.89 -4.30 -5.70
CA GLN A 39 2.58 -3.30 -4.89
C GLN A 39 1.57 -2.43 -4.12
N GLN A 40 0.52 -1.95 -4.79
CA GLN A 40 -0.55 -1.17 -4.16
C GLN A 40 -1.26 -1.99 -3.06
N TYR A 41 -1.57 -3.26 -3.34
CA TYR A 41 -2.21 -4.15 -2.37
C TYR A 41 -1.35 -4.37 -1.13
N ILE A 42 -0.05 -4.66 -1.30
CA ILE A 42 0.88 -4.89 -0.21
C ILE A 42 1.05 -3.62 0.62
N SER A 43 1.34 -2.48 -0.01
CA SER A 43 1.52 -1.22 0.69
C SER A 43 0.27 -0.78 1.47
N MET A 44 -0.92 -1.02 0.93
CA MET A 44 -2.17 -0.79 1.65
C MET A 44 -2.27 -1.67 2.91
N LYS A 45 -1.91 -2.96 2.81
CA LYS A 45 -1.93 -3.88 3.97
C LYS A 45 -0.89 -3.54 5.02
N GLU A 46 0.30 -3.14 4.59
CA GLU A 46 1.35 -2.65 5.50
C GLU A 46 0.89 -1.38 6.22
N TRP A 47 0.25 -0.45 5.51
CA TRP A 47 -0.30 0.76 6.09
C TRP A 47 -1.42 0.49 7.10
N GLU A 48 -2.35 -0.41 6.80
CA GLU A 48 -3.40 -0.84 7.73
C GLU A 48 -2.81 -1.36 9.05
N LEU A 49 -1.77 -2.19 8.96
CA LEU A 49 -1.09 -2.73 10.14
C LEU A 49 -0.37 -1.64 10.94
N LEU A 50 0.44 -0.81 10.27
CA LEU A 50 1.15 0.30 10.89
C LEU A 50 0.18 1.24 11.60
N GLN A 51 -0.93 1.59 10.94
CA GLN A 51 -1.94 2.49 11.48
C GLN A 51 -2.60 1.89 12.72
N ALA A 52 -2.91 0.59 12.72
CA ALA A 52 -3.50 -0.08 13.88
C ALA A 52 -2.54 -0.04 15.10
N GLU A 53 -1.28 -0.38 14.89
CA GLU A 53 -0.26 -0.34 15.94
C GLU A 53 0.00 1.09 16.45
N ALA A 54 0.16 2.04 15.54
CA ALA A 54 0.38 3.45 15.89
C ALA A 54 -0.80 4.02 16.65
N SER A 55 -2.04 3.72 16.22
CA SER A 55 -3.25 4.18 16.90
C SER A 55 -3.38 3.60 18.31
N ALA A 56 -3.02 2.33 18.50
CA ALA A 56 -3.02 1.71 19.84
C ALA A 56 -2.02 2.37 20.77
N ARG A 57 -0.79 2.65 20.28
CA ARG A 57 0.24 3.36 21.06
C ARG A 57 -0.16 4.80 21.35
N ALA A 58 -0.70 5.51 20.37
CA ALA A 58 -1.17 6.89 20.51
C ALA A 58 -2.23 6.99 21.62
N LYS A 59 -3.24 6.10 21.60
CA LYS A 59 -4.25 6.02 22.66
C LYS A 59 -3.66 5.72 24.04
N ALA A 60 -2.70 4.81 24.13
CA ALA A 60 -2.01 4.51 25.40
C ALA A 60 -1.22 5.71 25.94
N MET A 61 -0.76 6.60 25.06
CA MET A 61 -0.10 7.86 25.40
C MET A 61 -1.05 9.05 25.56
N GLY A 62 -2.37 8.83 25.46
CA GLY A 62 -3.39 9.87 25.58
C GLY A 62 -3.52 10.78 24.35
N ILE A 63 -2.94 10.40 23.21
CA ILE A 63 -3.03 11.14 21.95
C ILE A 63 -4.26 10.63 21.20
N VAL A 64 -5.30 11.45 21.12
CA VAL A 64 -6.59 11.05 20.52
C VAL A 64 -7.12 12.03 19.49
N ASN A 65 -6.54 13.23 19.39
CA ASN A 65 -6.92 14.26 18.45
C ASN A 65 -5.70 15.04 17.93
N ASP A 66 -5.95 15.94 16.97
CA ASP A 66 -4.90 16.74 16.33
C ASP A 66 -4.22 17.72 17.29
N ALA A 67 -4.94 18.26 18.29
CA ALA A 67 -4.35 19.15 19.29
C ALA A 67 -3.33 18.44 20.19
N ASP A 68 -3.56 17.15 20.50
CA ASP A 68 -2.59 16.32 21.23
C ASP A 68 -1.30 16.11 20.43
N VAL A 69 -1.43 16.00 19.10
CA VAL A 69 -0.31 15.87 18.18
C VAL A 69 0.47 17.18 18.08
N GLU A 70 -0.22 18.31 17.94
CA GLU A 70 0.41 19.64 17.92
C GLU A 70 1.20 19.91 19.20
N ARG A 71 0.62 19.63 20.37
CA ARG A 71 1.29 19.76 21.65
C ARG A 71 2.59 18.95 21.71
N LEU A 72 2.59 17.71 21.23
CA LEU A 72 3.79 16.87 21.21
C LEU A 72 4.84 17.37 20.21
N LEU A 73 4.42 17.88 19.06
CA LEU A 73 5.35 18.47 18.08
C LEU A 73 6.02 19.72 18.64
N ASP A 74 5.28 20.55 19.39
CA ASP A 74 5.82 21.71 20.08
C ASP A 74 6.80 21.31 21.20
N GLU A 75 6.50 20.24 21.96
CA GLU A 75 7.39 19.70 23.00
C GLU A 75 8.71 19.13 22.43
N VAL A 76 8.70 18.56 21.22
CA VAL A 76 9.88 17.94 20.57
C VAL A 76 10.71 18.94 19.75
N ARG A 77 10.16 20.10 19.38
CA ARG A 77 10.83 21.12 18.56
C ARG A 77 11.86 21.99 19.31
N PHE A 78 12.25 21.62 20.53
CA PHE A 78 13.27 22.30 21.33
C PHE A 78 14.58 21.51 21.44
#